data_AF-F3FV47-F1
#
_entry.id   AF-F3FV47-F1
#
_cell.length_a   1.000
_cell.length_b   1.000
_cell.length_c   1.000
_cell.angle_alpha   90.00
_cell.angle_beta   90.00
_cell.angle_gamma   90.00
#
_symmetry.space_group_name_H-M   'P 1'
#
loop_
_entity.id
_entity.type
_entity.pdbx_description
1 polymer ?
#
loop_
_entity_poly.entity_id
_entity_poly.type
_entity_poly.pdbx_seq_one_letter_code
_entity_poly.pdbx_strand_id
1 'polypeptide(L)'
;MSNQPKTLLPVEDAIARLLKMAEATPITERERVSLADAEGRVLAVDLVSTLDLPPWPNSAMDGYALRAGDWHGEPLTVSQRIFAG
;
A
#
# COMPACT_ATOMS: atom_id res chain seq x y z
N MET A 1 58.55 -18.16 8.57
CA MET A 1 57.10 -17.97 8.80
C MET A 1 56.63 -16.87 7.85
N SER A 2 56.15 -17.23 6.66
CA SER A 2 55.78 -16.30 5.60
C SER A 2 54.41 -15.68 5.90
N ASN A 3 54.38 -14.39 6.20
CA ASN A 3 53.17 -13.60 6.38
C ASN A 3 52.62 -13.22 4.99
N GLN A 4 51.68 -14.01 4.45
CA GLN A 4 50.98 -13.62 3.22
C GLN A 4 50.00 -12.47 3.52
N PRO A 5 49.98 -11.42 2.69
CA PRO A 5 49.01 -10.33 2.86
C PRO A 5 47.60 -10.89 2.67
N LYS A 6 46.72 -10.65 3.64
CA LYS A 6 45.30 -10.97 3.58
C LYS A 6 44.69 -10.13 2.45
N THR A 7 44.40 -10.73 1.30
CA THR A 7 43.69 -10.03 0.22
C THR A 7 42.32 -9.61 0.73
N LEU A 8 42.02 -8.31 0.67
CA LEU A 8 40.73 -7.77 1.09
C LEU A 8 39.66 -8.17 0.09
N LEU A 9 38.51 -8.60 0.60
CA LEU A 9 37.33 -8.91 -0.22
C LEU A 9 36.73 -7.60 -0.74
N PRO A 10 36.35 -7.50 -2.03
CA PRO A 10 35.56 -6.37 -2.52
C PRO A 10 34.29 -6.16 -1.69
N VAL A 11 33.89 -4.90 -1.54
CA VAL A 11 32.77 -4.53 -0.66
C VAL A 11 31.47 -5.16 -1.16
N GLU A 12 31.27 -5.20 -2.46
CA GLU A 12 30.10 -5.76 -3.12
C GLU A 12 29.97 -7.26 -2.84
N ASP A 13 31.09 -8.00 -2.92
CA ASP A 13 31.13 -9.42 -2.60
C ASP A 13 30.87 -9.68 -1.11
N ALA A 14 31.36 -8.79 -0.24
CA ALA A 14 31.10 -8.87 1.19
C ALA A 14 29.61 -8.66 1.50
N ILE A 15 28.98 -7.64 0.90
CA ILE A 15 27.55 -7.35 1.05
C ILE A 15 26.71 -8.52 0.53
N ALA A 16 26.99 -9.01 -0.68
CA ALA A 16 26.26 -10.13 -1.27
C ALA A 16 26.32 -11.38 -0.38
N ARG A 17 27.50 -11.65 0.20
CA ARG A 17 27.66 -12.76 1.14
C ARG A 17 26.85 -12.56 2.43
N LEU A 18 26.85 -11.35 2.99
CA LEU A 18 26.08 -11.03 4.20
C LEU A 18 24.58 -11.14 3.97
N LEU A 19 24.08 -10.63 2.83
CA LEU A 19 22.67 -10.74 2.46
C LEU A 19 22.26 -12.20 2.28
N LYS A 20 23.08 -13.02 1.59
CA LYS A 20 22.83 -14.46 1.44
C LYS A 20 22.76 -15.20 2.78
N MET A 21 23.58 -14.80 3.75
CA MET A 21 23.51 -15.36 5.09
C MET A 21 22.24 -14.92 5.82
N ALA A 22 21.83 -13.66 5.70
CA ALA A 22 20.59 -13.17 6.29
C ALA A 22 19.35 -13.87 5.71
N GLU A 23 19.32 -14.11 4.40
CA GLU A 23 18.25 -14.86 3.72
C GLU A 23 18.08 -16.29 4.26
N ALA A 24 19.18 -16.93 4.71
CA ALA A 24 19.14 -18.28 5.25
C ALA A 24 18.52 -18.36 6.66
N THR A 25 18.41 -17.23 7.36
CA THR A 25 17.83 -17.12 8.71
C THR A 25 16.90 -15.90 8.77
N PRO A 26 15.72 -15.99 8.13
CA PRO A 26 14.74 -14.91 8.20
C PRO A 26 14.21 -14.77 9.63
N ILE A 27 13.90 -13.53 10.02
CA ILE A 27 13.17 -13.25 11.26
C ILE A 27 11.74 -13.76 11.06
N THR A 28 11.26 -14.62 11.96
CA THR A 28 9.93 -15.25 11.85
C THR A 28 8.99 -14.83 12.96
N GLU A 29 9.55 -14.25 14.03
CA GLU A 29 8.84 -13.66 15.13
C GLU A 29 7.99 -12.49 14.64
N ARG A 30 6.75 -12.44 15.11
CA ARG A 30 5.80 -11.39 14.79
C ARG A 30 4.99 -11.04 16.02
N GLU A 31 4.64 -9.78 16.13
CA GLU A 31 3.79 -9.25 17.18
C GLU A 31 2.65 -8.43 16.58
N ARG A 32 1.57 -8.29 17.34
CA ARG A 32 0.51 -7.34 17.02
C ARG A 32 0.73 -6.08 17.85
N VAL A 33 0.78 -4.94 17.19
CA VAL A 33 0.95 -3.63 17.80
C VAL A 33 -0.21 -2.73 17.42
N SER A 34 -0.42 -1.65 18.18
CA SER A 34 -1.31 -0.55 17.79
C SER A 34 -0.81 0.11 16.52
N LEU A 35 -1.72 0.73 15.75
CA LEU A 35 -1.33 1.54 14.58
C LEU A 35 -0.40 2.71 14.95
N ALA A 36 -0.57 3.27 16.15
CA ALA A 36 0.29 4.34 16.66
C ALA A 36 1.76 3.91 16.84
N ASP A 37 2.01 2.62 17.07
CA ASP A 37 3.36 2.05 17.31
C ASP A 37 3.90 1.29 16.09
N ALA A 38 3.18 1.35 14.97
CA ALA A 38 3.51 0.61 13.74
C ALA A 38 4.51 1.36 12.83
N GLU A 39 4.72 2.66 13.05
CA GLU A 39 5.64 3.46 12.23
C GLU A 39 7.06 2.88 12.24
N GLY A 40 7.65 2.70 11.05
CA GLY A 40 8.99 2.14 10.88
C GLY A 40 9.09 0.61 11.00
N ARG A 41 7.99 -0.11 11.28
CA ARG A 41 7.96 -1.58 11.32
C ARG A 41 7.67 -2.19 9.96
N VAL A 42 8.00 -3.48 9.81
CA VAL A 42 7.73 -4.27 8.60
C VAL A 42 6.50 -5.14 8.82
N LEU A 43 5.56 -5.14 7.85
CA LEU A 43 4.40 -6.02 7.89
C LEU A 43 4.84 -7.49 7.83
N ALA A 44 4.36 -8.29 8.79
CA ALA A 44 4.65 -9.72 8.83
C ALA A 44 3.80 -10.54 7.84
N VAL A 45 2.69 -9.99 7.35
CA VAL A 45 1.75 -10.61 6.40
C VAL A 45 1.13 -9.53 5.51
N ASP A 46 0.60 -9.93 4.36
CA ASP A 46 -0.12 -9.04 3.44
C ASP A 46 -1.33 -8.39 4.13
N LEU A 47 -1.55 -7.11 3.82
CA LEU A 47 -2.72 -6.36 4.28
C LEU A 47 -3.76 -6.29 3.15
N VAL A 48 -4.81 -7.09 3.26
CA VAL A 48 -5.89 -7.16 2.27
C VAL A 48 -7.10 -6.39 2.78
N SER A 49 -7.69 -5.53 1.94
CA SER A 49 -8.93 -4.82 2.30
C SER A 49 -10.08 -5.82 2.47
N THR A 50 -10.84 -5.67 3.55
CA THR A 50 -12.05 -6.46 3.79
C THR A 50 -13.32 -5.79 3.27
N LEU A 51 -13.20 -4.58 2.72
CA LEU A 51 -14.31 -3.73 2.32
C LEU A 51 -13.99 -2.99 1.02
N ASP A 52 -15.02 -2.73 0.22
CA ASP A 52 -14.94 -1.77 -0.87
C ASP A 52 -15.03 -0.35 -0.32
N LEU A 53 -14.21 0.56 -0.86
CA LEU A 53 -14.21 1.96 -0.49
C LEU A 53 -14.20 2.84 -1.75
N PRO A 54 -15.29 3.58 -2.04
CA PRO A 54 -16.54 3.67 -1.27
C PRO A 54 -17.39 2.38 -1.35
N PRO A 55 -18.22 2.09 -0.34
CA PRO A 55 -19.06 0.88 -0.32
C PRO A 55 -20.21 0.92 -1.33
N TRP A 56 -20.56 2.09 -1.85
CA TRP A 56 -21.55 2.27 -2.91
C TRP A 56 -21.18 3.46 -3.79
N PRO A 57 -21.67 3.51 -5.04
CA PRO A 57 -21.49 4.67 -5.90
C PRO A 57 -22.07 5.92 -5.21
N ASN A 58 -21.25 6.95 -5.07
CA ASN A 58 -21.64 8.26 -4.59
C ASN A 58 -21.13 9.35 -5.53
N SER A 59 -21.72 10.54 -5.44
CA SER A 59 -21.24 11.68 -6.23
C SER A 59 -19.87 12.12 -5.73
N ALA A 60 -18.92 12.27 -6.64
CA ALA A 60 -17.59 12.81 -6.33
C ALA A 60 -17.60 14.34 -6.12
N MET A 61 -18.66 15.00 -6.57
CA MET A 61 -18.80 16.46 -6.57
C MET A 61 -20.24 16.87 -6.27
N ASP A 62 -20.41 18.15 -5.92
CA ASP A 62 -21.72 18.78 -5.94
C ASP A 62 -22.20 18.95 -7.38
N GLY A 63 -23.43 18.52 -7.68
CA GLY A 63 -23.97 18.59 -9.03
C GLY A 63 -25.34 17.94 -9.17
N TYR A 64 -25.69 17.59 -10.41
CA TYR A 64 -26.96 16.94 -10.74
C TYR A 64 -26.70 15.55 -11.30
N ALA A 65 -27.35 14.55 -10.72
CA ALA A 65 -27.39 13.21 -11.30
C ALA A 65 -28.47 13.17 -12.40
N LEU A 66 -28.09 12.72 -13.59
CA LEU A 66 -28.99 12.52 -14.71
C LEU A 66 -28.59 11.28 -15.50
N ARG A 67 -29.53 10.71 -16.26
CA ARG A 67 -29.23 9.67 -17.24
C ARG A 67 -28.68 10.34 -18.50
N ALA A 68 -27.41 10.08 -18.82
CA ALA A 68 -26.74 10.72 -19.96
C ALA A 68 -27.46 10.50 -21.30
N GLY A 69 -28.13 9.35 -21.47
CA GLY A 69 -28.88 9.02 -22.68
C GLY A 69 -30.22 9.74 -22.84
N ASP A 70 -30.73 10.39 -21.79
CA ASP A 70 -32.00 11.14 -21.83
C ASP A 70 -31.80 12.62 -22.12
N TRP A 71 -30.55 13.10 -22.13
CA TRP A 71 -30.25 14.51 -22.28
C TRP A 71 -29.87 14.84 -23.72
N HIS A 72 -30.66 15.70 -24.36
CA HIS A 72 -30.43 16.12 -25.75
C HIS A 72 -30.00 17.60 -25.86
N GLY A 73 -29.57 18.20 -24.75
CA GLY A 73 -29.08 19.59 -24.67
C GLY A 73 -30.10 20.59 -24.11
N GLU A 74 -31.34 20.16 -23.90
CA GLU A 74 -32.39 20.93 -23.24
C GLU A 74 -32.21 20.99 -21.70
N PRO A 75 -32.76 22.02 -21.04
CA PRO A 75 -32.82 22.05 -19.59
C PRO A 75 -33.70 20.93 -19.01
N LEU A 76 -33.24 20.30 -17.92
CA LEU A 76 -34.00 19.32 -17.16
C LEU A 76 -34.53 19.94 -15.86
N THR A 77 -35.73 19.52 -15.44
CA THR A 77 -36.31 19.95 -14.16
C THR A 77 -35.68 19.15 -13.02
N VAL A 78 -35.27 19.83 -11.95
CA VAL A 78 -34.76 19.18 -10.73
C VAL A 78 -35.93 18.49 -10.01
N SER A 79 -35.92 17.17 -9.99
CA SER A 79 -36.95 16.38 -9.30
C SER A 79 -36.73 16.29 -7.79
N GLN A 80 -35.48 16.11 -7.37
CA GLN A 80 -35.10 15.85 -5.98
C GLN A 80 -33.70 16.41 -5.67
N ARG A 81 -33.39 16.52 -4.38
CA ARG A 81 -32.05 16.81 -3.84
C ARG A 81 -31.71 15.74 -2.81
N ILE A 82 -30.56 15.09 -2.97
CA ILE A 82 -30.09 14.02 -2.10
C ILE A 82 -28.77 14.49 -1.48
N PHE A 83 -28.73 14.54 -0.14
CA PHE A 83 -27.54 14.95 0.61
C PHE A 83 -26.75 13.71 1.08
N ALA A 84 -25.53 13.93 1.57
CA ALA A 84 -24.77 12.88 2.24
C ALA A 84 -25.42 12.49 3.58
N GLY A 85 -25.39 11.19 3.90
CA GLY A 85 -26.01 10.59 5.09
C GLY A 85 -27.29 9.86 4.77
#